data_AF-A0A0Q9L4Q3-F1
#
_entry.id   AF-A0A0Q9L4Q3-F1
#
_cell.length_a   1.000
_cell.length_b   1.000
_cell.length_c   1.000
_cell.angle_alpha   90.00
_cell.angle_beta   90.00
_cell.angle_gamma   90.00
#
_symmetry.space_group_name_H-M   'P 1'
#
loop_
_entity.id
_entity.type
_entity.pdbx_description
1 polymer ?
#
loop_
_entity_poly.entity_id
_entity_poly.type
_entity_poly.pdbx_seq_one_letter_code
_entity_poly.pdbx_strand_id
1 'polypeptide(L)'
;MENTFVITVDILVDPTTKKISEGAFLTVLAKAEKHYKDVLKNYNLRCPRCRIIIGDKFKMGIRSTLDMILDPQLVFFAAHPSCMDDPVSGDLMLNDQGEIEVTASAFLNSEDEVLSYQKGLDRHLNMLEFDKINGEYKVVMRSQKAISNGSMDQLIAAATVRFKEIEDLGVPINCPVCRNAVLSNQERFIAMIPHGSGKDANIEMVHQHCRKRFQKIYRSQVN
;
A
#
# COMPACT_ATOMS: atom_id res chain seq x y z
N MET A 1 0.39 -7.82 23.06
CA MET A 1 -0.20 -6.54 23.49
C MET A 1 -0.32 -5.67 22.28
N GLU A 2 -1.54 -5.27 21.97
CA GLU A 2 -1.94 -4.54 20.77
C GLU A 2 -1.35 -3.13 20.83
N ASN A 3 -0.22 -2.92 20.14
CA ASN A 3 0.31 -1.58 19.85
C ASN A 3 -0.44 -0.94 18.66
N THR A 4 -1.67 -1.40 18.43
CA THR A 4 -2.48 -1.16 17.24
C THR A 4 -3.87 -0.83 17.72
N PHE A 5 -4.36 0.35 17.36
CA PHE A 5 -5.72 0.75 17.64
C PHE A 5 -6.53 0.64 16.35
N VAL A 6 -7.47 -0.32 16.30
CA VAL A 6 -8.21 -0.67 15.09
C VAL A 6 -9.70 -0.39 15.31
N ILE A 7 -10.35 0.17 14.31
CA ILE A 7 -11.81 0.31 14.27
C ILE A 7 -12.36 -0.14 12.93
N THR A 8 -13.62 -0.54 12.91
CA THR A 8 -14.39 -0.71 11.67
C THR A 8 -14.89 0.64 11.19
N VAL A 9 -14.85 0.87 9.88
CA VAL A 9 -15.26 2.14 9.26
C VAL A 9 -16.75 2.41 9.49
N ASP A 10 -17.59 1.38 9.63
CA ASP A 10 -19.03 1.50 9.87
C ASP A 10 -19.37 2.36 11.10
N ILE A 11 -18.49 2.39 12.11
CA ILE A 11 -18.65 3.22 13.32
C ILE A 11 -18.55 4.72 13.00
N LEU A 12 -17.89 5.07 11.89
CA LEU A 12 -17.67 6.43 11.44
C LEU A 12 -18.74 6.93 10.46
N VAL A 13 -19.45 6.03 9.80
CA VAL A 13 -20.39 6.38 8.72
C VAL A 13 -21.70 6.87 9.32
N ASP A 14 -22.07 8.10 8.97
CA ASP A 14 -23.39 8.63 9.30
C ASP A 14 -24.47 7.85 8.53
N PRO A 15 -25.46 7.26 9.21
CA PRO A 15 -26.45 6.37 8.58
C PRO A 15 -27.38 7.10 7.60
N THR A 16 -27.45 8.43 7.67
CA THR A 16 -28.31 9.27 6.84
C THR A 16 -27.59 9.71 5.57
N THR A 17 -26.35 10.18 5.71
CA THR A 17 -25.56 10.73 4.59
C THR A 17 -24.69 9.70 3.90
N LYS A 18 -24.45 8.54 4.54
CA LYS A 18 -23.52 7.49 4.10
C LYS A 18 -22.08 8.01 3.89
N LYS A 19 -21.71 9.08 4.58
CA LYS A 19 -20.36 9.66 4.60
C LYS A 19 -19.75 9.54 6.00
N ILE A 20 -18.44 9.64 6.11
CA ILE A 20 -17.77 9.69 7.41
C ILE A 20 -18.20 10.96 8.15
N SER A 21 -18.73 10.77 9.36
CA SER A 21 -19.04 11.85 10.28
C SER A 21 -17.74 12.36 10.89
N GLU A 22 -17.41 13.64 10.61
CA GLU A 22 -16.27 14.32 11.21
C GLU A 22 -16.30 14.22 12.76
N GLY A 23 -17.47 14.39 13.37
CA GLY A 23 -17.64 14.28 14.83
C GLY A 23 -17.36 12.88 15.36
N ALA A 24 -17.82 11.83 14.66
CA ALA A 24 -17.53 10.45 15.02
C ALA A 24 -16.03 10.14 14.87
N PHE A 25 -15.43 10.62 13.78
CA PHE A 25 -14.01 10.45 13.51
C PHE A 25 -13.12 11.15 14.54
N LEU A 26 -13.39 12.41 14.89
CA LEU A 26 -12.66 13.14 15.93
C LEU A 26 -12.77 12.44 17.29
N THR A 27 -13.93 11.83 17.59
CA THR A 27 -14.13 11.04 18.80
C THR A 27 -13.25 9.79 18.81
N VAL A 28 -13.16 9.07 17.69
CA VAL A 28 -12.27 7.90 17.55
C VAL A 28 -10.80 8.31 17.62
N LEU A 29 -10.42 9.39 16.96
CA LEU A 29 -9.05 9.92 16.98
C LEU A 29 -8.60 10.24 18.41
N ALA A 30 -9.46 10.89 19.19
CA ALA A 30 -9.18 11.19 20.60
C ALA A 30 -9.03 9.91 21.45
N LYS A 31 -9.83 8.86 21.18
CA LYS A 31 -9.70 7.55 21.83
C LYS A 31 -8.38 6.87 21.47
N ALA A 32 -8.00 6.89 20.20
CA ALA A 32 -6.75 6.33 19.71
C ALA A 32 -5.55 7.06 20.33
N GLU A 33 -5.57 8.39 20.36
CA GLU A 33 -4.51 9.20 20.97
C GLU A 33 -4.36 8.90 22.47
N LYS A 34 -5.48 8.80 23.21
CA LYS A 34 -5.48 8.42 24.63
C LYS A 34 -4.86 7.04 24.82
N HIS A 35 -5.27 6.06 24.01
CA HIS A 35 -4.73 4.71 24.03
C HIS A 35 -3.20 4.72 23.87
N TYR A 36 -2.67 5.42 22.86
CA TYR A 36 -1.23 5.49 22.64
C TYR A 36 -0.47 6.21 23.75
N LYS A 37 -1.04 7.27 24.35
CA LYS A 37 -0.47 7.90 25.55
C LYS A 37 -0.38 6.93 26.73
N ASP A 38 -1.40 6.09 26.93
CA ASP A 38 -1.41 5.11 28.02
C ASP A 38 -0.44 3.95 27.76
N VAL A 39 -0.26 3.54 26.50
CA VAL A 39 0.76 2.55 26.11
C VAL A 39 2.17 3.11 26.34
N LEU A 40 2.44 4.35 25.93
CA LEU A 40 3.75 5.00 26.10
C LEU A 40 4.21 5.14 27.56
N LYS A 41 3.28 5.19 28.53
CA LYS A 41 3.62 5.19 29.96
C LYS A 41 4.31 3.91 30.42
N ASN A 42 3.99 2.79 29.76
CA ASN A 42 4.39 1.45 30.18
C ASN A 42 5.35 0.78 29.19
N TYR A 43 5.42 1.29 27.96
CA TYR A 43 6.16 0.66 26.86
C TYR A 43 6.85 1.69 25.96
N ASN A 44 8.08 1.37 25.55
CA ASN A 44 8.77 2.12 24.50
C ASN A 44 8.22 1.71 23.13
N LEU A 45 7.35 2.55 22.56
CA LEU A 45 6.91 2.38 21.18
C LEU A 45 7.96 2.90 20.20
N ARG A 46 8.08 2.25 19.05
CA ARG A 46 8.95 2.70 17.96
C ARG A 46 8.11 3.21 16.80
N CYS A 47 8.50 4.34 16.22
CA CYS A 47 7.89 4.89 15.02
C CYS A 47 7.94 3.85 13.90
N PRO A 48 6.82 3.53 13.24
CA PRO A 48 6.83 2.53 12.18
C PRO A 48 7.66 2.96 10.97
N ARG A 49 7.81 4.27 10.74
CA ARG A 49 8.62 4.85 9.64
C ARG A 49 10.12 4.88 9.94
N CYS A 50 10.53 5.60 10.99
CA CYS A 50 11.94 5.83 11.27
C CYS A 50 12.55 4.92 12.34
N ARG A 51 11.75 4.04 12.97
CA ARG A 51 12.16 3.12 14.05
C ARG A 51 12.69 3.78 15.33
N ILE A 52 12.70 5.12 15.40
CA ILE A 52 13.04 5.91 16.60
C ILE A 52 11.98 5.69 17.68
N ILE A 53 12.39 5.69 18.95
CA ILE A 53 11.47 5.61 20.09
C ILE A 53 10.58 6.85 20.09
N ILE A 54 9.27 6.61 20.15
CA ILE A 54 8.25 7.65 20.22
C ILE A 54 8.20 8.16 21.67
N GLY A 55 8.33 9.47 21.84
CA GLY A 55 8.11 10.12 23.13
C GLY A 55 6.68 10.61 23.28
N ASP A 56 6.44 11.37 24.34
CA ASP A 56 5.12 11.91 24.74
C ASP A 56 4.51 12.83 23.67
N LYS A 57 5.35 13.35 22.77
CA LYS A 57 4.98 14.13 21.60
C LYS A 57 5.02 13.24 20.36
N PHE A 58 3.85 12.84 19.88
CA PHE A 58 3.67 12.05 18.66
C PHE A 58 2.55 12.62 17.79
N LYS A 59 2.47 12.13 16.56
CA LYS A 59 1.37 12.39 15.62
C LYS A 59 0.61 11.10 15.36
N MET A 60 -0.69 11.22 15.09
CA MET A 60 -1.53 10.10 14.71
C MET A 60 -1.56 9.93 13.20
N GLY A 61 -1.17 8.76 12.72
CA GLY A 61 -1.41 8.31 11.35
C GLY A 61 -2.53 7.30 11.29
N ILE A 62 -3.06 7.11 10.09
CA ILE A 62 -4.10 6.15 9.78
C ILE A 62 -3.62 5.28 8.63
N ARG A 63 -3.85 3.98 8.75
CA ARG A 63 -3.72 3.00 7.68
C ARG A 63 -5.08 2.44 7.34
N SER A 64 -5.38 2.33 6.05
CA SER A 64 -6.51 1.55 5.56
C SER A 64 -5.97 0.25 4.99
N THR A 65 -6.37 -0.88 5.60
CA THR A 65 -5.99 -2.22 5.12
C THR A 65 -6.88 -2.61 3.95
N LEU A 66 -6.26 -3.00 2.84
CA LEU A 66 -6.94 -3.32 1.57
C LEU A 66 -7.66 -4.68 1.57
N ASP A 67 -7.43 -5.49 2.61
CA ASP A 67 -7.77 -6.92 2.59
C ASP A 67 -9.20 -7.27 3.05
N MET A 68 -10.04 -6.29 3.42
CA MET A 68 -11.37 -6.57 3.96
C MET A 68 -12.50 -5.94 3.16
N ILE A 69 -12.87 -6.61 2.06
CA ILE A 69 -14.05 -6.29 1.22
C ILE A 69 -15.36 -6.32 2.04
N LEU A 70 -15.40 -7.04 3.16
CA LEU A 70 -16.60 -7.26 3.98
C LEU A 70 -16.65 -6.44 5.27
N ASP A 71 -15.55 -5.82 5.72
CA ASP A 71 -15.50 -5.00 6.94
C ASP A 71 -14.27 -4.08 6.91
N PRO A 72 -14.33 -2.93 6.22
CA PRO A 72 -13.17 -2.06 6.08
C PRO A 72 -12.72 -1.54 7.46
N GLN A 73 -11.42 -1.66 7.74
CA GLN A 73 -10.83 -1.26 9.01
C GLN A 73 -9.89 -0.06 8.84
N LEU A 74 -9.90 0.83 9.82
CA LEU A 74 -8.87 1.85 9.99
C LEU A 74 -7.96 1.45 11.15
N VAL A 75 -6.67 1.34 10.86
CA VAL A 75 -5.62 1.12 11.84
C VAL A 75 -4.97 2.46 12.15
N PHE A 76 -5.12 2.91 13.38
CA PHE A 76 -4.45 4.10 13.89
C PHE A 76 -3.07 3.70 14.40
N PHE A 77 -2.08 4.58 14.20
CA PHE A 77 -0.74 4.38 14.73
C PHE A 77 -0.11 5.70 15.20
N ALA A 78 0.74 5.60 16.22
CA ALA A 78 1.59 6.72 16.65
C ALA A 78 2.86 6.79 15.79
N ALA A 79 3.21 8.00 15.36
CA ALA A 79 4.41 8.27 14.58
C ALA A 79 5.23 9.41 15.19
N HIS A 80 6.54 9.37 14.97
CA HIS A 80 7.43 10.47 15.33
C HIS A 80 7.03 11.73 14.53
N PRO A 81 6.93 12.93 15.14
CA PRO A 81 6.42 14.13 14.48
C PRO A 81 7.14 14.46 13.16
N SER A 82 8.48 14.34 13.14
CA SER A 82 9.28 14.61 11.94
C SER A 82 8.97 13.70 10.74
N CYS A 83 8.30 12.57 10.94
CA CYS A 83 7.91 11.65 9.86
C CYS A 83 6.54 11.98 9.26
N MET A 84 5.80 12.91 9.88
CA MET A 84 4.44 13.28 9.52
C MET A 84 4.31 14.79 9.21
N ASP A 85 5.28 15.60 9.63
CA ASP A 85 5.34 17.05 9.37
C ASP A 85 5.99 17.39 8.00
N ASP A 86 6.46 16.39 7.24
CA ASP A 86 6.89 16.58 5.85
C ASP A 86 5.64 16.75 4.95
N PRO A 87 5.52 17.83 4.17
CA PRO A 87 4.37 18.03 3.26
C PRO A 87 4.13 16.85 2.31
N VAL A 88 5.17 16.07 1.96
CA VAL A 88 5.04 14.85 1.15
C VAL A 88 4.41 13.69 1.95
N SER A 89 4.53 13.72 3.28
CA SER A 89 3.97 12.73 4.22
C SER A 89 2.54 13.06 4.66
N GLY A 90 2.05 14.25 4.34
CA GLY A 90 0.66 14.66 4.50
C GLY A 90 -0.26 14.05 3.44
N ASP A 91 0.31 13.69 2.29
CA ASP A 91 -0.40 13.13 1.15
C ASP A 91 -0.69 11.63 1.34
N LEU A 92 -1.64 11.14 0.54
CA LEU A 92 -2.05 9.73 0.46
C LEU A 92 -0.86 8.88 -0.01
N MET A 93 -0.17 8.21 0.91
CA MET A 93 1.01 7.40 0.60
C MET A 93 0.71 5.91 0.66
N LEU A 94 1.48 5.10 -0.04
CA LEU A 94 1.52 3.66 0.18
C LEU A 94 2.70 3.31 1.07
N ASN A 95 2.49 2.47 2.06
CA ASN A 95 3.58 1.92 2.85
C ASN A 95 4.22 0.69 2.15
N ASP A 96 5.25 0.15 2.79
CA ASP A 96 6.02 -1.02 2.34
C ASP A 96 5.18 -2.32 2.22
N GLN A 97 3.95 -2.31 2.74
CA GLN A 97 2.98 -3.41 2.69
C GLN A 97 1.91 -3.16 1.61
N GLY A 98 1.98 -2.03 0.88
CA GLY A 98 0.97 -1.62 -0.08
C GLY A 98 -0.28 -1.05 0.56
N GLU A 99 -0.29 -0.79 1.87
CA GLU A 99 -1.44 -0.19 2.57
C GLU A 99 -1.44 1.33 2.36
N ILE A 100 -2.63 1.92 2.25
CA ILE A 100 -2.78 3.38 2.22
C ILE A 100 -2.47 3.91 3.61
N GLU A 101 -1.50 4.81 3.70
CA GLU A 101 -1.09 5.50 4.91
C GLU A 101 -1.26 7.01 4.74
N VAL A 102 -1.99 7.64 5.65
CA VAL A 102 -2.35 9.06 5.59
C VAL A 102 -2.38 9.67 6.98
N THR A 103 -2.14 10.98 7.11
CA THR A 103 -2.34 11.68 8.38
C THR A 103 -3.83 11.70 8.74
N ALA A 104 -4.17 11.66 10.03
CA ALA A 104 -5.58 11.73 10.44
C ALA A 104 -6.29 13.01 9.95
N SER A 105 -5.55 14.12 9.86
CA SER A 105 -6.04 15.39 9.31
C SER A 105 -6.27 15.36 7.80
N ALA A 106 -5.42 14.68 7.04
CA ALA A 106 -5.62 14.56 5.59
C ALA A 106 -6.79 13.63 5.27
N PHE A 107 -6.95 12.53 6.01
CA PHE A 107 -8.08 11.60 5.84
C PHE A 107 -9.45 12.28 5.88
N LEU A 108 -9.65 13.23 6.82
CA LEU A 108 -10.90 13.99 6.92
C LEU A 108 -11.17 14.88 5.70
N ASN A 109 -10.12 15.41 5.08
CA ASN A 109 -10.24 16.35 3.96
C ASN A 109 -10.23 15.67 2.58
N SER A 110 -9.82 14.40 2.52
CA SER A 110 -9.67 13.64 1.29
C SER A 110 -10.47 12.33 1.26
N GLU A 111 -11.48 12.17 2.12
CA GLU A 111 -12.30 10.94 2.21
C GLU A 111 -12.76 10.43 0.84
N ASP A 112 -13.38 11.30 0.03
CA ASP A 112 -13.87 10.95 -1.31
C ASP A 112 -12.72 10.51 -2.23
N GLU A 113 -11.52 11.10 -2.08
CA GLU A 113 -10.32 10.75 -2.84
C GLU A 113 -9.70 9.43 -2.36
N VAL A 114 -9.68 9.17 -1.05
CA VAL A 114 -9.24 7.89 -0.45
C VAL A 114 -10.14 6.76 -0.91
N LEU A 115 -11.46 6.94 -0.85
CA LEU A 115 -12.43 5.95 -1.31
C LEU A 115 -12.34 5.72 -2.82
N SER A 116 -12.15 6.79 -3.59
CA SER A 116 -11.90 6.70 -5.04
C SER A 116 -10.60 5.96 -5.33
N TYR A 117 -9.55 6.23 -4.55
CA TYR A 117 -8.26 5.57 -4.69
C TYR A 117 -8.37 4.07 -4.36
N GLN A 118 -9.04 3.72 -3.26
CA GLN A 118 -9.26 2.33 -2.85
C GLN A 118 -10.08 1.56 -3.88
N LYS A 119 -11.18 2.13 -4.39
CA LYS A 119 -11.96 1.52 -5.49
C LYS A 119 -11.10 1.31 -6.74
N GLY A 120 -10.23 2.27 -7.05
CA GLY A 120 -9.27 2.13 -8.14
C GLY A 120 -8.28 1.01 -7.89
N LEU A 121 -7.74 0.90 -6.68
CA LEU A 121 -6.80 -0.13 -6.27
C LEU A 121 -7.42 -1.54 -6.28
N ASP A 122 -8.60 -1.71 -5.68
CA ASP A 122 -9.36 -2.97 -5.67
C ASP A 122 -9.65 -3.45 -7.09
N ARG A 123 -10.00 -2.51 -7.99
CA ARG A 123 -10.18 -2.83 -9.40
C ARG A 123 -8.91 -3.41 -10.01
N HIS A 124 -7.73 -2.83 -9.73
CA HIS A 124 -6.46 -3.36 -10.25
C HIS A 124 -6.09 -4.69 -9.58
N LEU A 125 -6.26 -4.86 -8.27
CA LEU A 125 -6.01 -6.12 -7.57
C LEU A 125 -6.81 -7.29 -8.14
N ASN A 126 -8.08 -7.03 -8.50
CA ASN A 126 -8.94 -8.02 -9.16
C ASN A 126 -8.53 -8.32 -10.61
N MET A 127 -7.67 -7.51 -11.22
CA MET A 127 -7.15 -7.71 -12.57
C MET A 127 -5.78 -8.39 -12.58
N LEU A 128 -5.12 -8.45 -11.42
CA LEU A 128 -3.81 -9.07 -11.25
C LEU A 128 -3.96 -10.44 -10.59
N GLU A 129 -3.46 -11.46 -11.27
CA GLU A 129 -3.30 -12.81 -10.75
C GLU A 129 -1.80 -13.09 -10.57
N PHE A 130 -1.45 -14.10 -9.78
CA PHE A 130 -0.10 -14.65 -9.81
C PHE A 130 -0.14 -16.12 -10.21
N ASP A 131 0.68 -16.45 -11.20
CA ASP A 131 0.74 -17.78 -11.80
C ASP A 131 2.17 -18.30 -11.81
N LYS A 132 2.29 -19.63 -11.76
CA LYS A 132 3.58 -20.29 -11.98
C LYS A 132 3.79 -20.51 -13.48
N ILE A 133 4.67 -19.70 -14.08
CA ILE A 133 5.02 -19.76 -15.50
C ILE A 133 6.48 -20.19 -15.62
N ASN A 134 6.73 -21.31 -16.30
CA ASN A 134 8.07 -21.87 -16.48
C ASN A 134 8.84 -22.10 -15.16
N GLY A 135 8.13 -22.49 -14.10
CA GLY A 135 8.74 -22.76 -12.79
C GLY A 135 8.92 -21.52 -11.91
N GLU A 136 8.70 -20.31 -12.43
CA GLU A 136 8.78 -19.05 -11.69
C GLU A 136 7.38 -18.49 -11.42
N TYR A 137 7.16 -17.96 -10.21
CA TYR A 137 5.93 -17.21 -9.94
C TYR A 137 6.00 -15.83 -10.58
N LYS A 138 4.94 -15.46 -11.28
CA LYS A 138 4.81 -14.20 -12.00
C LYS A 138 3.49 -13.56 -11.70
N VAL A 139 3.47 -12.23 -11.61
CA VAL A 139 2.23 -11.47 -11.58
C VAL A 139 1.79 -11.24 -13.02
N VAL A 140 0.54 -11.54 -13.32
CA VAL A 140 -0.04 -11.42 -14.65
C VAL A 140 -1.29 -10.57 -14.59
N MET A 141 -1.45 -9.70 -15.58
CA MET A 141 -2.61 -8.85 -15.76
C MET A 141 -3.52 -9.47 -16.81
N ARG A 142 -4.67 -10.00 -16.38
CA ARG A 142 -5.61 -10.71 -17.26
C ARG A 142 -6.74 -9.78 -17.71
N SER A 143 -6.52 -8.93 -18.72
CA SER A 143 -7.58 -8.18 -19.43
C SER A 143 -7.05 -7.25 -20.53
N GLN A 144 -7.68 -7.31 -21.73
CA GLN A 144 -7.47 -6.34 -22.81
C GLN A 144 -7.93 -4.90 -22.49
N LYS A 145 -8.77 -4.70 -21.47
CA LYS A 145 -9.32 -3.38 -21.07
C LYS A 145 -8.49 -2.68 -19.98
N ALA A 146 -7.42 -3.31 -19.50
CA ALA A 146 -6.65 -2.83 -18.35
C ALA A 146 -5.85 -1.55 -18.60
N ILE A 147 -5.54 -1.27 -19.87
CA ILE A 147 -4.69 -0.15 -20.27
C ILE A 147 -5.53 1.14 -20.46
N SER A 148 -6.87 1.05 -20.51
CA SER A 148 -7.74 2.22 -20.64
C SER A 148 -8.16 2.75 -19.26
N ASN A 149 -7.44 3.77 -18.78
CA ASN A 149 -7.78 4.65 -17.64
C ASN A 149 -7.51 4.14 -16.20
N GLY A 150 -6.52 3.28 -16.00
CA GLY A 150 -5.98 2.99 -14.66
C GLY A 150 -4.91 4.00 -14.25
N SER A 151 -4.92 4.47 -12.98
CA SER A 151 -3.75 5.18 -12.44
C SER A 151 -2.59 4.20 -12.34
N MET A 152 -1.47 4.50 -12.99
CA MET A 152 -0.27 3.66 -12.97
C MET A 152 0.21 3.40 -11.54
N ASP A 153 0.04 4.37 -10.64
CA ASP A 153 0.40 4.24 -9.23
C ASP A 153 -0.44 3.16 -8.52
N GLN A 154 -1.73 3.06 -8.84
CA GLN A 154 -2.62 2.03 -8.29
C GLN A 154 -2.29 0.64 -8.85
N LEU A 155 -1.87 0.55 -10.11
CA LEU A 155 -1.42 -0.71 -10.71
C LEU A 155 -0.11 -1.19 -10.06
N ILE A 156 0.84 -0.29 -9.81
CA ILE A 156 2.10 -0.57 -9.10
C ILE A 156 1.80 -1.01 -7.66
N ALA A 157 0.86 -0.35 -6.99
CA ALA A 157 0.42 -0.72 -5.64
C ALA A 157 -0.17 -2.14 -5.61
N ALA A 158 -1.12 -2.43 -6.50
CA ALA A 158 -1.74 -3.75 -6.61
C ALA A 158 -0.69 -4.85 -6.90
N ALA A 159 0.26 -4.56 -7.79
CA ALA A 159 1.33 -5.49 -8.12
C ALA A 159 2.27 -5.72 -6.91
N THR A 160 2.55 -4.68 -6.12
CA THR A 160 3.34 -4.81 -4.88
C THR A 160 2.70 -5.80 -3.92
N VAL A 161 1.37 -5.71 -3.73
CA VAL A 161 0.62 -6.66 -2.90
C VAL A 161 0.76 -8.09 -3.43
N ARG A 162 0.54 -8.32 -4.73
CA ARG A 162 0.70 -9.66 -5.34
C ARG A 162 2.10 -10.23 -5.20
N PHE A 163 3.13 -9.41 -5.33
CA PHE A 163 4.50 -9.87 -5.11
C PHE A 163 4.79 -10.16 -3.65
N LYS A 164 4.19 -9.42 -2.71
CA LYS A 164 4.30 -9.71 -1.29
C LYS A 164 3.67 -11.06 -0.93
N GLU A 165 2.52 -11.38 -1.51
CA GLU A 165 1.90 -12.71 -1.37
C GLU A 165 2.85 -13.83 -1.84
N ILE A 166 3.57 -13.64 -2.96
CA ILE A 166 4.58 -14.59 -3.45
C ILE A 166 5.78 -14.70 -2.48
N GLU A 167 6.26 -13.57 -1.95
CA GLU A 167 7.36 -13.54 -0.96
C GLU A 167 6.98 -14.30 0.32
N ASP A 168 5.74 -14.16 0.79
CA ASP A 168 5.24 -14.81 2.01
C ASP A 168 5.13 -16.34 1.87
N LEU A 169 5.06 -16.85 0.63
CA LEU A 169 5.22 -18.28 0.33
C LEU A 169 6.68 -18.77 0.44
N GLY A 170 7.63 -17.87 0.76
CA GLY A 170 9.05 -18.16 0.83
C GLY A 170 9.72 -18.34 -0.52
N VAL A 171 9.08 -17.87 -1.60
CA VAL A 171 9.57 -18.03 -2.97
C VAL A 171 10.32 -16.77 -3.42
N PRO A 172 11.58 -16.89 -3.89
CA PRO A 172 12.30 -15.75 -4.43
C PRO A 172 11.71 -15.33 -5.79
N ILE A 173 11.54 -14.03 -5.98
CA ILE A 173 11.18 -13.44 -7.28
C ILE A 173 12.47 -13.03 -7.99
N ASN A 174 12.73 -13.58 -9.18
CA ASN A 174 13.96 -13.28 -9.91
C ASN A 174 13.82 -12.04 -10.78
N CYS A 175 14.80 -11.15 -10.72
CA CYS A 175 14.87 -10.02 -11.62
C CYS A 175 15.07 -10.52 -13.07
N PRO A 176 14.23 -10.12 -14.04
CA PRO A 176 14.33 -10.60 -15.42
C PRO A 176 15.60 -10.13 -16.15
N VAL A 177 16.32 -9.14 -15.59
CA VAL A 177 17.55 -8.57 -16.17
C VAL A 177 18.81 -9.26 -15.67
N CYS A 178 18.98 -9.36 -14.35
CA CYS A 178 20.19 -9.92 -13.74
C CYS A 178 20.02 -11.37 -13.24
N ARG A 179 18.80 -11.91 -13.28
CA ARG A 179 18.43 -13.28 -12.83
C ARG A 179 18.64 -13.56 -11.34
N ASN A 180 19.14 -12.60 -10.57
CA ASN A 180 19.23 -12.69 -9.12
C ASN A 180 17.85 -12.43 -8.48
N ALA A 181 17.61 -13.07 -7.34
CA ALA A 181 16.44 -12.85 -6.51
C ALA A 181 16.36 -11.39 -6.03
N VAL A 182 15.16 -10.81 -6.03
CA VAL A 182 14.86 -9.51 -5.44
C VAL A 182 14.42 -9.74 -4.00
N LEU A 183 15.17 -9.18 -3.04
CA LEU A 183 15.04 -9.54 -1.61
C LEU A 183 14.54 -8.38 -0.71
N SER A 184 14.47 -7.14 -1.23
CA SER A 184 14.21 -5.94 -0.41
C SER A 184 13.30 -4.93 -1.11
N ASN A 185 12.44 -4.24 -0.34
CA ASN A 185 11.54 -3.16 -0.78
C ASN A 185 12.27 -1.94 -1.38
N GLN A 186 13.49 -1.66 -0.94
CA GLN A 186 14.26 -0.53 -1.49
C GLN A 186 14.93 -0.83 -2.83
N GLU A 187 14.94 -2.11 -3.24
CA GLU A 187 15.65 -2.57 -4.42
C GLU A 187 14.74 -2.86 -5.61
N ARG A 188 13.44 -2.54 -5.54
CA ARG A 188 12.43 -2.97 -6.52
C ARG A 188 12.04 -1.85 -7.50
N PHE A 189 11.85 -2.23 -8.75
CA PHE A 189 11.16 -1.49 -9.80
C PHE A 189 10.12 -2.43 -10.39
N ILE A 190 8.84 -2.10 -10.27
CA ILE A 190 7.76 -2.88 -10.89
C ILE A 190 7.61 -2.47 -12.34
N ALA A 191 7.72 -3.43 -13.24
CA ALA A 191 7.70 -3.22 -14.68
C ALA A 191 6.58 -4.01 -15.34
N MET A 192 5.81 -3.35 -16.21
CA MET A 192 4.85 -4.03 -17.07
C MET A 192 5.53 -4.49 -18.36
N ILE A 193 5.37 -5.77 -18.69
CA ILE A 193 5.79 -6.38 -19.96
C ILE A 193 4.54 -6.80 -20.74
N PRO A 194 4.13 -6.06 -21.78
CA PRO A 194 2.96 -6.37 -22.59
C PRO A 194 3.08 -7.63 -23.47
N HIS A 195 4.20 -8.35 -23.45
CA HIS A 195 4.46 -9.50 -24.31
C HIS A 195 4.29 -10.86 -23.59
N GLY A 196 3.34 -10.99 -22.67
CA GLY A 196 2.86 -12.31 -22.29
C GLY A 196 2.29 -12.99 -23.53
N SER A 197 2.65 -14.25 -23.80
CA SER A 197 2.11 -15.02 -24.92
C SER A 197 0.65 -15.36 -24.63
N GLY A 198 -0.26 -14.41 -24.84
CA GLY A 198 -1.67 -14.49 -24.47
C GLY A 198 -2.30 -13.10 -24.44
N LYS A 199 -3.60 -13.01 -24.16
CA LYS A 199 -4.31 -11.73 -23.96
C LYS A 199 -3.90 -11.00 -22.65
N ASP A 200 -2.77 -11.42 -22.07
CA ASP A 200 -2.36 -11.14 -20.71
C ASP A 200 -0.96 -10.50 -20.73
N ALA A 201 -0.81 -9.36 -20.06
CA ALA A 201 0.48 -8.70 -19.87
C ALA A 201 1.12 -9.21 -18.58
N ASN A 202 2.43 -9.39 -18.56
CA ASN A 202 3.13 -9.74 -17.32
C ASN A 202 3.48 -8.47 -16.56
N ILE A 203 3.47 -8.56 -15.23
CA ILE A 203 4.08 -7.57 -14.35
C ILE A 203 5.25 -8.28 -13.66
N GLU A 204 6.43 -7.68 -13.76
CA GLU A 204 7.69 -8.26 -13.32
C GLU A 204 8.37 -7.34 -12.31
N MET A 205 9.03 -7.94 -11.32
CA MET A 205 9.85 -7.21 -10.37
C MET A 205 11.29 -7.13 -10.87
N VAL A 206 11.82 -5.93 -11.00
CA VAL A 206 13.17 -5.66 -11.50
C VAL A 206 13.98 -5.01 -10.40
N HIS A 207 15.27 -5.34 -10.27
CA HIS A 207 16.12 -4.56 -9.39
C HIS A 207 16.21 -3.10 -9.83
N GLN A 208 16.20 -2.14 -8.89
CA GLN A 208 16.27 -0.71 -9.17
C GLN A 208 17.51 -0.34 -10.02
N HIS A 209 18.66 -0.94 -9.71
CA HIS A 209 19.90 -0.76 -10.49
C HIS A 209 19.81 -1.37 -11.90
N CYS A 210 18.94 -2.36 -12.12
CA CYS A 210 18.68 -2.97 -13.42
C CYS A 210 17.68 -2.19 -14.28
N ARG A 211 16.99 -1.18 -13.73
CA ARG A 211 15.93 -0.40 -14.42
C ARG A 211 16.37 0.15 -15.77
N LYS A 212 17.54 0.81 -15.85
CA LYS A 212 18.02 1.41 -17.11
C LYS A 212 18.25 0.34 -18.19
N ARG A 213 18.83 -0.80 -17.80
CA ARG A 213 19.07 -1.93 -18.71
C ARG A 213 17.76 -2.57 -19.16
N PHE A 214 16.81 -2.75 -18.24
CA PHE A 214 15.45 -3.20 -18.55
C PHE A 214 14.78 -2.28 -19.59
N GLN A 215 14.76 -0.97 -19.34
CA GLN A 215 14.16 0.01 -20.25
C GLN A 215 14.80 0.00 -21.64
N LYS A 216 16.11 -0.26 -21.73
CA LYS A 216 16.82 -0.40 -23.01
C LYS A 216 16.41 -1.66 -23.77
N ILE A 217 16.35 -2.81 -23.09
CA ILE A 217 15.91 -4.10 -23.67
C ILE A 217 14.46 -3.98 -24.16
N TYR A 218 13.61 -3.34 -23.37
CA TYR A 218 12.20 -3.18 -23.67
C TYR A 218 11.95 -2.25 -24.87
N ARG A 219 12.64 -1.10 -24.95
CA ARG A 219 12.54 -0.18 -26.10
C ARG A 219 12.97 -0.82 -27.44
N SER A 220 13.86 -1.81 -27.41
CA SER A 220 14.28 -2.55 -28.60
C SER A 220 13.35 -3.69 -29.02
N GLN A 221 12.34 -4.03 -28.21
CA GLN A 221 11.36 -5.09 -28.52
C GLN A 221 10.01 -4.53 -28.98
N VAL A 222 9.76 -3.24 -28.72
CA VAL A 222 8.52 -2.52 -29.10
C VAL A 222 8.67 -1.81 -30.45
N ASN A 223 9.89 -1.69 -30.98
CA ASN A 223 10.22 -1.21 -32.33
C ASN A 223 10.68 -2.38 -33.19
#